data_AF-A0A4P7KXA9-F1
#
_entry.id   AF-A0A4P7KXA9-F1
#
_cell.length_a   1.000
_cell.length_b   1.000
_cell.length_c   1.000
_cell.angle_alpha   90.00
_cell.angle_beta   90.00
_cell.angle_gamma   90.00
#
_symmetry.space_group_name_H-M   'P 1'
#
loop_
_entity.id
_entity.type
_entity.pdbx_description
1 polymer ?
#
loop_
_entity_poly.entity_id
_entity_poly.type
_entity_poly.pdbx_seq_one_letter_code
_entity_poly.pdbx_strand_id
1 'polypeptide(L)'
;MWPFRHKKAEERSFSIDEFLSLAGIPNSRSGEYVSPITAEGLPAVINAVTVISEAVATMPCFLYRVHNDKGMESREWLSNHVVDYLLNEKPNDCQTPFQFKRTLMRHCLLNGNAYALITWGKDGQPASLHPYPPSVMVNKFCRRSKRHFLVHDIFDVALNNQSLNGVDNNCKTEYNFQLHRQQIDDS
;
A
#
# COMPACT_ATOMS: atom_id res chain seq x y z
N MET A 1 37.52 -24.26 45.25
CA MET A 1 36.43 -24.90 44.47
C MET A 1 35.32 -23.86 44.35
N TRP A 2 35.11 -23.29 43.16
CA TRP A 2 34.18 -22.18 42.90
C TRP A 2 32.86 -22.75 42.34
N PRO A 3 31.66 -22.44 42.87
CA PRO A 3 30.42 -22.99 42.33
C PRO A 3 29.80 -22.03 41.29
N PHE A 4 29.87 -22.37 40.01
CA PHE A 4 29.04 -21.73 38.98
C PHE A 4 27.69 -22.44 38.93
N ARG A 5 26.64 -21.73 39.36
CA ARG A 5 25.25 -22.14 39.19
C ARG A 5 24.88 -21.99 37.72
N HIS A 6 24.73 -23.11 37.00
CA HIS A 6 24.22 -23.09 35.63
C HIS A 6 22.82 -22.45 35.61
N LYS A 7 22.64 -21.41 34.79
CA LYS A 7 21.31 -20.87 34.48
C LYS A 7 20.54 -21.95 33.72
N LYS A 8 19.30 -22.24 34.13
CA LYS A 8 18.39 -23.11 33.38
C LYS A 8 18.20 -22.53 31.98
N ALA A 9 18.24 -23.38 30.95
CA ALA A 9 17.94 -22.99 29.59
C ALA A 9 16.50 -22.44 29.53
N GLU A 10 16.36 -21.21 29.06
CA GLU A 10 15.07 -20.56 28.84
C GLU A 10 14.48 -21.16 27.56
N GLU A 11 13.39 -21.93 27.68
CA GLU A 11 12.62 -22.40 26.53
C GLU A 11 11.89 -21.21 25.91
N ARG A 12 12.50 -20.59 24.90
CA ARG A 12 11.80 -19.60 24.07
C ARG A 12 10.97 -20.35 23.05
N SER A 13 9.70 -19.98 22.93
CA SER A 13 8.88 -20.36 21.80
C SER A 13 9.53 -19.79 20.54
N PHE A 14 9.96 -20.65 19.63
CA PHE A 14 10.48 -20.25 18.33
C PHE A 14 9.44 -19.40 17.60
N SER A 15 9.84 -18.20 17.16
CA SER A 15 8.97 -17.38 16.31
C SER A 15 8.82 -18.05 14.93
N ILE A 16 7.74 -17.76 14.21
CA ILE A 16 7.50 -18.33 12.88
C ILE A 16 8.64 -18.00 11.91
N ASP A 17 9.23 -16.81 12.03
CA ASP A 17 10.40 -16.40 11.24
C ASP A 17 11.64 -17.24 11.61
N GLU A 18 11.84 -17.54 12.89
CA GLU A 18 12.93 -18.39 13.38
C GLU A 18 12.77 -19.84 12.92
N PHE A 19 11.54 -20.36 12.89
CA PHE A 19 11.24 -21.66 12.30
C PHE A 19 11.49 -21.69 10.79
N LEU A 20 11.11 -20.65 10.04
CA LEU A 20 11.34 -20.55 8.59
C LEU A 20 12.82 -20.40 8.24
N SER A 21 13.56 -19.63 9.05
CA SER A 21 15.01 -19.51 8.98
C SER A 21 15.70 -20.84 9.28
N LEU A 22 15.26 -21.56 10.32
CA LEU A 22 15.73 -22.91 10.66
C LEU A 22 15.37 -23.97 9.61
N ALA A 23 14.20 -23.84 8.98
CA ALA A 23 13.77 -24.68 7.87
C ALA A 23 14.54 -24.42 6.56
N GLY A 24 15.45 -23.45 6.56
CA GLY A 24 16.35 -23.20 5.44
C GLY A 24 15.65 -22.66 4.20
N ILE A 25 14.65 -21.79 4.37
CA ILE A 25 13.98 -21.06 3.27
C ILE A 25 14.57 -19.63 3.21
N PRO A 26 15.73 -19.40 2.56
CA PRO A 26 16.36 -18.09 2.51
C PRO A 26 15.70 -17.19 1.45
N ASN A 27 15.33 -15.97 1.86
CA ASN A 27 14.95 -14.89 0.93
C ASN A 27 16.05 -13.84 0.74
N SER A 28 17.20 -14.01 1.42
CA SER A 28 18.30 -13.04 1.46
C SER A 28 19.63 -13.70 1.12
N ARG A 29 20.57 -12.93 0.55
CA ARG A 29 21.94 -13.41 0.25
C ARG A 29 22.73 -13.83 1.50
N SER A 30 22.29 -13.37 2.68
CA SER A 30 22.84 -13.74 3.99
C SER A 30 22.22 -15.02 4.59
N GLY A 31 21.22 -15.62 3.94
CA GLY A 31 20.54 -16.83 4.43
C GLY A 31 19.34 -16.57 5.37
N GLU A 32 19.16 -15.34 5.88
CA GLU A 32 18.08 -15.01 6.81
C GLU A 32 16.75 -14.74 6.08
N TYR A 33 15.63 -15.13 6.70
CA TYR A 33 14.30 -14.77 6.23
C TYR A 33 13.96 -13.35 6.69
N VAL A 34 13.75 -12.43 5.74
CA VAL A 34 13.38 -11.04 6.04
C VAL A 34 11.95 -10.79 5.55
N SER A 35 11.10 -10.36 6.46
CA SER A 35 9.73 -9.93 6.21
C SER A 35 9.58 -8.45 6.59
N PRO A 36 8.55 -7.74 6.11
CA PRO A 36 8.31 -6.35 6.49
C PRO A 36 8.27 -6.14 8.01
N ILE A 37 7.72 -7.12 8.75
CA ILE A 37 7.60 -7.04 10.21
C ILE A 37 8.95 -7.28 10.92
N THR A 38 9.80 -8.17 10.41
CA THR A 38 11.16 -8.36 10.97
C THR A 38 12.09 -7.20 10.58
N ALA A 39 11.92 -6.62 9.40
CA ALA A 39 12.66 -5.44 8.96
C ALA A 39 12.35 -4.21 9.82
N GLU A 40 11.08 -3.98 10.17
CA GLU A 40 10.70 -2.86 11.05
C GLU A 40 11.15 -3.02 12.50
N GLY A 41 11.44 -4.23 12.94
CA GLY A 41 12.04 -4.47 14.25
C GLY A 41 13.41 -3.79 14.42
N LEU A 42 14.08 -3.45 13.31
CA LEU A 42 15.34 -2.71 13.33
C LEU A 42 15.09 -1.19 13.49
N PRO A 43 15.64 -0.55 14.53
CA PRO A 43 15.42 0.88 14.79
C PRO A 43 15.96 1.76 13.65
N ALA A 44 17.00 1.31 12.93
CA ALA A 44 17.50 2.02 11.76
C ALA A 44 16.47 2.08 10.62
N VAL A 45 15.75 0.97 10.38
CA VAL A 45 14.77 0.85 9.29
C VAL A 45 13.52 1.67 9.61
N ILE A 46 12.95 1.52 10.81
CA ILE A 46 11.75 2.27 11.21
C ILE A 46 11.99 3.78 11.17
N ASN A 47 13.18 4.24 11.55
CA ASN A 47 13.55 5.66 11.48
C ASN A 47 13.68 6.15 10.04
N ALA A 48 14.38 5.41 9.17
CA ALA A 48 14.52 5.78 7.76
C ALA A 48 13.17 5.84 7.04
N VAL A 49 12.33 4.81 7.24
CA VAL A 49 10.98 4.75 6.66
C VAL A 49 10.12 5.89 7.18
N THR A 50 10.20 6.21 8.46
CA THR A 50 9.47 7.33 9.06
C THR A 50 9.89 8.66 8.46
N VAL A 51 11.18 8.95 8.39
CA VAL A 51 11.69 10.23 7.83
C VAL A 51 11.24 10.42 6.38
N ILE A 52 11.37 9.39 5.54
CA ILE A 52 10.94 9.48 4.13
C ILE A 52 9.42 9.67 4.03
N SER A 53 8.66 8.90 4.80
CA SER A 53 7.20 8.94 4.74
C SER A 53 6.64 10.26 5.26
N GLU A 54 7.22 10.82 6.32
CA GLU A 54 6.83 12.13 6.85
C GLU A 54 7.20 13.26 5.90
N ALA A 55 8.41 13.22 5.32
CA ALA A 55 8.84 14.20 4.31
C ALA A 55 7.84 14.27 3.15
N VAL A 56 7.43 13.13 2.60
CA VAL A 56 6.43 13.09 1.52
C VAL A 56 5.05 13.56 1.99
N ALA A 57 4.66 13.18 3.22
CA ALA A 57 3.36 13.54 3.77
C ALA A 57 3.20 15.06 4.02
N THR A 58 4.29 15.77 4.30
CA THR A 58 4.27 17.24 4.45
C THR A 58 4.02 17.98 3.13
N MET A 59 4.24 17.33 1.98
CA MET A 59 4.11 18.00 0.70
C MET A 59 2.63 18.18 0.31
N PRO A 60 2.19 19.43 0.01
CA PRO A 60 0.87 19.65 -0.57
C PRO A 60 0.82 19.05 -1.99
N CYS A 61 -0.33 18.50 -2.37
CA CYS A 61 -0.52 17.91 -3.70
C CYS A 61 -1.55 18.74 -4.46
N PHE A 62 -1.08 19.60 -5.35
CA PHE A 62 -1.95 20.48 -6.12
C PHE A 62 -2.41 19.82 -7.42
N LEU A 63 -3.72 19.88 -7.69
CA LEU A 63 -4.28 19.40 -8.95
C LEU A 63 -4.22 20.48 -10.05
N TYR A 64 -3.56 20.17 -11.16
CA TYR A 64 -3.52 21.06 -12.32
C TYR A 64 -4.30 20.49 -13.50
N ARG A 65 -5.06 21.33 -14.19
CA ARG A 65 -5.63 21.00 -15.51
C ARG A 65 -4.69 21.53 -16.58
N VAL A 66 -4.33 20.63 -17.49
CA VAL A 66 -3.51 20.96 -18.66
C VAL A 66 -4.46 21.38 -19.78
N HIS A 67 -4.30 22.61 -20.24
CA HIS A 67 -4.95 23.13 -21.43
C HIS A 67 -3.91 23.18 -22.55
N ASN A 68 -4.30 22.69 -23.73
CA ASN A 68 -3.52 22.82 -24.94
C ASN A 68 -4.28 23.75 -25.87
N ASP A 69 -3.88 25.02 -25.91
CA ASP A 69 -4.41 25.98 -26.88
C ASP A 69 -3.29 26.36 -27.86
N LYS A 70 -3.50 26.04 -29.15
CA LYS A 70 -2.58 26.33 -30.27
C LYS A 70 -1.11 25.92 -30.05
N GLY A 71 -0.86 24.81 -29.36
CA GLY A 71 0.50 24.27 -29.16
C GLY A 71 1.27 24.89 -27.99
N MET A 72 0.63 25.75 -27.19
CA MET A 72 1.17 26.23 -25.93
C MET A 72 0.46 25.51 -24.78
N GLU A 73 1.21 24.73 -24.01
CA GLU A 73 0.70 24.07 -22.80
C GLU A 73 0.52 25.11 -21.69
N SER A 74 -0.72 25.38 -21.29
CA SER A 74 -1.03 26.16 -20.10
C SER A 74 -1.52 25.25 -18.98
N ARG A 75 -1.08 25.54 -17.75
CA ARG A 75 -1.46 24.77 -16.55
C ARG A 75 -2.25 25.68 -15.63
N GLU A 76 -3.49 25.31 -15.38
CA GLU A 76 -4.37 26.00 -14.43
C GLU A 76 -4.47 25.19 -13.14
N TRP A 77 -4.26 25.83 -11.99
CA TRP A 77 -4.46 25.17 -10.70
C TRP A 77 -5.96 25.08 -10.40
N LEU A 78 -6.45 23.86 -10.13
CA LEU A 78 -7.82 23.61 -9.69
C LEU A 78 -7.90 23.40 -8.19
N SER A 79 -7.96 24.50 -7.45
CA SER A 79 -8.23 24.48 -6.00
C SER A 79 -9.64 24.03 -5.63
N ASN A 80 -10.63 24.25 -6.52
CA ASN A 80 -12.04 23.96 -6.24
C ASN A 80 -12.47 22.52 -6.57
N HIS A 81 -11.55 21.64 -6.96
CA HIS A 81 -11.88 20.28 -7.34
C HIS A 81 -11.91 19.35 -6.12
N VAL A 82 -12.89 18.43 -6.08
CA VAL A 82 -13.07 17.51 -4.95
C VAL A 82 -11.83 16.66 -4.65
N VAL A 83 -11.08 16.27 -5.68
CA VAL A 83 -9.82 15.52 -5.49
C VAL A 83 -8.75 16.35 -4.77
N ASP A 84 -8.65 17.66 -5.06
CA ASP A 84 -7.69 18.54 -4.37
C ASP A 84 -8.04 18.65 -2.89
N TYR A 85 -9.34 18.78 -2.58
CA TYR A 85 -9.87 18.75 -1.23
C TYR A 85 -9.59 17.42 -0.50
N LEU A 86 -9.83 16.28 -1.14
CA LEU A 86 -9.58 14.97 -0.51
C LEU A 86 -8.09 14.73 -0.19
N LEU A 87 -7.18 15.19 -1.05
CA LEU A 87 -5.75 14.95 -0.87
C LEU A 87 -5.09 15.93 0.11
N ASN A 88 -5.63 17.13 0.27
CA ASN A 88 -5.01 18.19 1.08
C ASN A 88 -5.76 18.52 2.37
N GLU A 89 -7.09 18.35 2.43
CA GLU A 89 -7.90 18.72 3.58
C GLU A 89 -8.40 17.49 4.35
N LYS A 90 -9.17 16.63 3.69
CA LYS A 90 -9.85 15.52 4.37
C LYS A 90 -10.00 14.29 3.48
N PRO A 91 -9.09 13.29 3.58
CA PRO A 91 -9.20 12.07 2.79
C PRO A 91 -10.33 11.17 3.27
N ASN A 92 -10.53 11.07 4.58
CA ASN A 92 -11.62 10.34 5.20
C ASN A 92 -11.94 10.93 6.59
N ASP A 93 -12.95 10.38 7.26
CA ASP A 93 -13.35 10.85 8.61
C ASP A 93 -12.42 10.38 9.73
N CYS A 94 -11.58 9.37 9.47
CA CYS A 94 -10.79 8.70 10.50
C CYS A 94 -9.36 9.24 10.63
N GLN A 95 -8.80 9.86 9.58
CA GLN A 95 -7.39 10.22 9.52
C GLN A 95 -7.15 11.54 8.79
N THR A 96 -6.03 12.18 9.09
CA THR A 96 -5.59 13.41 8.41
C THR A 96 -4.94 13.10 7.05
N PRO A 97 -4.90 14.06 6.11
CA PRO A 97 -4.19 13.89 4.82
C PRO A 97 -2.72 13.53 5.00
N PHE A 98 -2.09 14.07 6.06
CA PHE A 98 -0.73 13.71 6.44
C PHE A 98 -0.61 12.22 6.80
N GLN A 99 -1.50 11.72 7.69
CA GLN A 99 -1.51 10.32 8.09
C GLN A 99 -1.79 9.40 6.90
N PHE A 100 -2.69 9.79 6.00
CA PHE A 100 -3.00 9.05 4.79
C PHE A 100 -1.77 8.89 3.87
N LYS A 101 -1.13 10.01 3.51
CA LYS A 101 0.07 10.01 2.65
C LYS A 101 1.22 9.23 3.30
N ARG A 102 1.45 9.44 4.60
CA ARG A 102 2.47 8.71 5.38
C ARG A 102 2.23 7.21 5.35
N THR A 103 0.99 6.77 5.58
CA THR A 103 0.61 5.35 5.59
C THR A 103 0.84 4.71 4.21
N LEU A 104 0.42 5.38 3.14
CA LEU A 104 0.65 4.88 1.77
C LEU A 104 2.14 4.78 1.44
N MET A 105 2.94 5.79 1.81
CA MET A 105 4.38 5.75 1.57
C MET A 105 5.05 4.62 2.36
N ARG A 106 4.65 4.42 3.62
CA ARG A 106 5.13 3.32 4.44
C ARG A 106 4.82 1.95 3.83
N HIS A 107 3.60 1.73 3.33
CA HIS A 107 3.26 0.49 2.63
C HIS A 107 4.12 0.28 1.38
N CYS A 108 4.34 1.35 0.60
CA CYS A 108 5.19 1.29 -0.58
C CYS A 108 6.64 0.92 -0.24
N LEU A 109 7.23 1.52 0.80
CA LEU A 109 8.63 1.27 1.20
C LEU A 109 8.86 -0.13 1.75
N LEU A 110 7.90 -0.69 2.47
CA LEU A 110 8.04 -2.00 3.12
C LEU A 110 7.63 -3.16 2.20
N ASN A 111 6.57 -2.99 1.43
CA ASN A 111 5.95 -4.07 0.65
C ASN A 111 6.12 -3.90 -0.86
N GLY A 112 6.60 -2.75 -1.33
CA GLY A 112 6.73 -2.43 -2.75
C GLY A 112 5.39 -2.09 -3.44
N ASN A 113 4.31 -1.96 -2.67
CA ASN A 113 2.98 -1.57 -3.13
C ASN A 113 2.20 -0.85 -2.04
N ALA A 114 1.26 -0.01 -2.46
CA ALA A 114 0.34 0.69 -1.58
C ALA A 114 -1.02 0.79 -2.25
N TYR A 115 -2.08 0.64 -1.45
CA TYR A 115 -3.44 0.62 -1.96
C TYR A 115 -4.34 1.51 -1.10
N ALA A 116 -5.26 2.19 -1.79
CA ALA A 116 -6.36 2.91 -1.17
C ALA A 116 -7.67 2.54 -1.87
N LEU A 117 -8.69 2.26 -1.07
CA LEU A 117 -10.06 2.12 -1.53
C LEU A 117 -10.66 3.51 -1.75
N ILE A 118 -11.24 3.71 -2.92
CA ILE A 118 -11.97 4.92 -3.27
C ILE A 118 -13.45 4.63 -3.08
N THR A 119 -14.09 5.36 -2.18
CA THR A 119 -15.53 5.33 -1.99
C THR A 119 -16.13 6.41 -2.87
N TRP A 120 -17.04 6.02 -3.76
CA TRP A 120 -17.64 6.91 -4.74
C TRP A 120 -18.97 7.46 -4.23
N GLY A 121 -19.19 8.76 -4.44
CA GLY A 121 -20.47 9.41 -4.17
C GLY A 121 -21.52 9.06 -5.22
N LYS A 122 -22.78 9.37 -4.92
CA LYS A 122 -23.91 9.18 -5.87
C LYS A 122 -23.73 9.98 -7.17
N ASP A 123 -22.98 11.08 -7.09
CA ASP A 123 -22.69 11.97 -8.21
C ASP A 123 -21.54 11.46 -9.10
N GLY A 124 -20.98 10.28 -8.80
CA GLY A 124 -19.85 9.69 -9.53
C GLY A 124 -18.51 10.35 -9.23
N GLN A 125 -18.46 11.31 -8.31
CA GLN A 125 -17.21 11.88 -7.81
C GLN A 125 -16.64 11.07 -6.64
N PRO A 126 -15.31 11.02 -6.45
CA PRO A 126 -14.72 10.36 -5.30
C PRO A 126 -15.16 11.09 -4.02
N ALA A 127 -15.64 10.34 -3.03
CA ALA A 127 -16.15 10.87 -1.77
C ALA A 127 -15.17 10.68 -0.61
N SER A 128 -14.44 9.56 -0.55
CA SER A 128 -13.39 9.35 0.45
C SER A 128 -12.34 8.33 0.02
N LEU A 129 -11.19 8.38 0.69
CA LEU A 129 -10.01 7.54 0.45
C LEU A 129 -9.64 6.79 1.73
N HIS A 130 -9.62 5.46 1.67
CA HIS A 130 -9.29 4.61 2.80
C HIS A 130 -8.06 3.74 2.48
N PRO A 131 -6.92 3.89 3.18
CA PRO A 131 -5.75 3.07 2.96
C PRO A 131 -6.03 1.66 3.47
N TYR A 132 -5.58 0.67 2.71
CA TYR A 132 -5.66 -0.73 3.10
C TYR A 132 -4.26 -1.31 3.25
N PRO A 133 -4.06 -2.23 4.21
CA PRO A 133 -2.79 -2.92 4.33
C PRO A 133 -2.55 -3.79 3.08
N PRO A 134 -1.32 -3.86 2.57
CA PRO A 134 -0.99 -4.66 1.40
C PRO A 134 -1.19 -6.17 1.62
N SER A 135 -1.19 -6.65 2.86
CA SER A 135 -1.41 -8.07 3.18
C SER A 135 -2.83 -8.57 2.89
N VAL A 136 -3.82 -7.67 2.84
CA VAL A 136 -5.22 -8.03 2.54
C VAL A 136 -5.57 -7.80 1.07
N MET A 137 -4.62 -7.38 0.24
CA MET A 137 -4.87 -7.11 -1.17
C MET A 137 -4.32 -8.25 -2.01
N VAL A 138 -5.15 -8.85 -2.86
CA VAL A 138 -4.70 -9.86 -3.81
C VAL A 138 -4.87 -9.34 -5.23
N ASN A 139 -3.77 -9.36 -5.98
CA ASN A 139 -3.77 -9.03 -7.39
C ASN A 139 -4.41 -10.18 -8.16
N LYS A 140 -5.59 -9.97 -8.72
CA LYS A 140 -6.22 -10.91 -9.64
C LYS A 140 -5.98 -10.46 -11.06
N PHE A 141 -5.42 -11.38 -11.85
CA PHE A 141 -5.25 -11.15 -13.27
C PHE A 141 -6.56 -11.48 -13.99
N CYS A 142 -7.27 -10.46 -14.46
CA CYS A 142 -8.51 -10.67 -15.21
C CYS A 142 -8.17 -10.72 -16.71
N ARG A 143 -8.31 -11.90 -17.33
CA ARG A 143 -8.10 -12.08 -18.77
C ARG A 143 -9.44 -11.87 -19.50
N ARG A 144 -9.67 -10.67 -20.03
CA ARG A 144 -10.82 -10.36 -20.89
C ARG A 144 -10.31 -10.02 -22.29
N SER A 145 -10.74 -10.78 -23.29
CA SER A 145 -10.46 -10.65 -24.75
C SER A 145 -9.48 -9.51 -25.15
N LYS A 146 -8.23 -9.89 -25.47
CA LYS A 146 -7.12 -9.06 -26.02
C LYS A 146 -6.58 -7.91 -25.15
N ARG A 147 -7.10 -7.65 -23.95
CA ARG A 147 -6.51 -6.67 -23.01
C ARG A 147 -6.34 -7.26 -21.61
N HIS A 148 -5.15 -7.11 -21.05
CA HIS A 148 -4.82 -7.58 -19.72
C HIS A 148 -5.07 -6.43 -18.72
N PHE A 149 -5.95 -6.66 -17.73
CA PHE A 149 -6.21 -5.71 -16.65
C PHE A 149 -5.90 -6.37 -15.30
N LEU A 150 -5.20 -5.65 -14.43
CA LEU A 150 -5.01 -6.03 -13.04
C LEU A 150 -6.24 -5.54 -12.26
N VAL A 151 -6.95 -6.47 -11.63
CA VAL A 151 -8.05 -6.17 -10.71
C VAL A 151 -7.56 -6.47 -9.30
N HIS A 152 -7.70 -5.51 -8.40
CA HIS A 152 -7.35 -5.67 -7.00
C HIS A 152 -8.61 -6.00 -6.21
N ASP A 153 -8.67 -7.20 -5.64
CA ASP A 153 -9.77 -7.61 -4.76
C ASP A 153 -9.31 -7.52 -3.30
N ILE A 154 -10.23 -7.08 -2.43
CA ILE A 154 -10.07 -7.11 -0.99
C ILE A 154 -10.22 -8.56 -0.53
N PHE A 155 -9.19 -9.10 0.11
CA PHE A 155 -9.19 -10.42 0.73
C PHE A 155 -9.83 -10.31 2.11
N ASP A 156 -11.15 -10.49 2.17
CA ASP A 156 -11.88 -10.48 3.43
C ASP A 156 -11.86 -11.88 4.06
N VAL A 157 -11.06 -12.07 5.12
CA VAL A 157 -10.97 -13.35 5.86
C VAL A 157 -12.24 -13.61 6.68
N ALA A 158 -13.05 -12.58 6.95
CA ALA A 158 -14.28 -12.72 7.73
C ALA A 158 -15.47 -13.31 6.94
N LEU A 159 -15.41 -13.29 5.60
CA LEU A 159 -16.45 -13.86 4.74
C LEU A 159 -15.97 -15.19 4.14
N ASN A 160 -16.23 -16.26 4.89
CA ASN A 160 -16.20 -17.65 4.41
C ASN A 160 -16.72 -17.75 2.96
N ASN A 161 -15.82 -18.06 2.03
CA ASN A 161 -16.15 -18.57 0.69
C ASN A 161 -17.22 -17.79 -0.08
N GLN A 162 -17.20 -16.46 0.00
CA GLN A 162 -17.83 -15.63 -1.00
C GLN A 162 -16.79 -14.62 -1.49
N SER A 163 -16.08 -14.98 -2.56
CA SER A 163 -15.73 -13.93 -3.51
C SER A 163 -17.02 -13.14 -3.77
N LEU A 164 -16.93 -11.82 -3.86
CA LEU A 164 -18.05 -10.97 -4.28
C LEU A 164 -18.46 -11.35 -5.72
N ASN A 165 -19.04 -12.53 -5.92
CA ASN A 165 -19.65 -13.09 -7.13
C ASN A 165 -21.03 -12.45 -7.30
N GLY A 166 -21.08 -11.13 -7.18
CA GLY A 166 -22.31 -10.36 -7.16
C GLY A 166 -22.09 -8.88 -7.46
N VAL A 167 -20.89 -8.48 -7.90
CA VAL A 167 -20.73 -7.19 -8.58
C VAL A 167 -20.84 -7.48 -10.07
N ASP A 168 -21.94 -7.00 -10.63
CA ASP A 168 -22.40 -7.19 -11.99
C ASP A 168 -21.28 -7.17 -13.04
N ASN A 169 -21.51 -7.88 -14.15
CA ASN A 169 -20.69 -7.92 -15.36
C ASN A 169 -20.46 -6.55 -16.05
N ASN A 170 -20.75 -5.44 -15.36
CA ASN A 170 -20.33 -4.09 -15.68
C ASN A 170 -19.12 -3.72 -14.82
N CYS A 171 -17.91 -3.96 -15.36
CA CYS A 171 -16.67 -3.40 -14.86
C CYS A 171 -16.77 -1.86 -14.79
N LYS A 172 -17.20 -1.32 -13.65
CA LYS A 172 -17.13 0.10 -13.29
C LYS A 172 -16.44 0.34 -11.95
N THR A 173 -15.87 -0.68 -11.35
CA THR A 173 -15.03 -0.58 -10.16
C THR A 173 -13.56 -0.51 -10.57
N GLU A 174 -13.21 0.53 -11.32
CA GLU A 174 -11.80 0.91 -11.51
C GLU A 174 -11.32 1.57 -10.21
N TYR A 175 -10.87 0.73 -9.26
CA TYR A 175 -10.17 1.18 -8.07
C TYR A 175 -8.68 1.30 -8.41
N ASN A 176 -8.30 2.38 -9.10
CA ASN A 176 -6.90 2.66 -9.43
C ASN A 176 -6.47 4.00 -8.83
N PHE A 177 -5.87 3.94 -7.64
CA PHE A 177 -4.78 4.85 -7.29
C PHE A 177 -3.50 4.01 -7.25
N GLN A 178 -3.09 3.53 -8.42
CA GLN A 178 -1.74 3.01 -8.63
C GLN A 178 -0.80 4.22 -8.65
N LEU A 179 -0.04 4.43 -7.58
CA LEU A 179 1.18 5.22 -7.70
C LEU A 179 2.07 4.46 -8.68
N HIS A 180 2.10 4.95 -9.92
CA HIS A 180 2.83 4.46 -11.09
C HIS A 180 3.90 3.41 -10.74
N ARG A 181 3.58 2.13 -10.93
CA ARG A 181 4.61 1.14 -11.23
C ARG A 181 5.00 1.43 -12.68
N GLN A 182 6.25 1.85 -12.89
CA GLN A 182 6.86 1.97 -14.21
C GLN A 182 6.49 0.74 -15.05
N GLN A 183 6.10 0.98 -16.30
CA GLN A 183 6.05 -0.06 -17.31
C GLN A 183 7.42 -0.74 -17.32
N ILE A 184 7.46 -1.99 -16.90
CA ILE A 184 8.51 -2.89 -17.33
C ILE A 184 8.06 -3.30 -18.73
N ASP A 185 8.50 -2.56 -19.73
CA ASP A 185 8.41 -2.98 -21.12
C ASP A 185 9.41 -4.15 -21.26
N ASP A 186 8.87 -5.37 -21.34
CA ASP A 186 9.64 -6.56 -21.70
C ASP A 186 10.23 -6.34 -23.10
N SER A 187 11.56 -6.21 -23.16
CA SER A 187 12.37 -6.28 -24.40
C SER A 187 12.89 -7.70 -24.60
#